data_AF-X0UVY1-F1
#
_entry.id   AF-X0UVY1-F1
#
_cell.length_a   1.000
_cell.length_b   1.000
_cell.length_c   1.000
_cell.angle_alpha   90.00
_cell.angle_beta   90.00
_cell.angle_gamma   90.00
#
_symmetry.space_group_name_H-M   'P 1'
#
loop_
_entity.id
_entity.type
_entity.pdbx_description
1 polymer ?
#
loop_
_entity_poly.entity_id
_entity_poly.type
_entity_poly.pdbx_seq_one_letter_code
_entity_poly.pdbx_strand_id
1 'polypeptide(L)'
;MKQTIIAALIILSAVAGGAAGEEDSAQLQRLAAENNALKARLAENGKQLETLTQQLVHLKAVVGDLKKEVTSLKAANADLKAHVARKVPPSAGPAQPQEPAGTKLVIRVQPGGWGDAGVQNIQKLLLSAGNELWKHFPGRRLRPIIIRHSDSGPIVLFRQGPAGEYIVKLDAEGRHWAQFTYQFSHELCHVLTNYEKKASPKNRWFEESLCEMASMFVLRRMAVTWQTSPPYPNWKSFAPA
;
A
#
# COMPACT_ATOMS: atom_id res chain seq x y z
N MET A 1 36.12 47.74 76.72
CA MET A 1 35.57 48.36 75.49
C MET A 1 36.23 47.83 74.20
N LYS A 2 37.57 47.66 74.13
CA LYS A 2 38.25 47.13 72.93
C LYS A 2 38.02 45.64 72.62
N GLN A 3 37.83 44.77 73.62
CA GLN A 3 37.57 43.34 73.39
C GLN A 3 36.14 43.05 72.87
N THR A 4 35.17 43.89 73.21
CA THR A 4 33.77 43.73 72.80
C THR A 4 33.55 44.09 71.32
N ILE A 5 34.35 45.02 70.78
CA ILE A 5 34.26 45.45 69.37
C ILE A 5 34.92 44.43 68.43
N ILE A 6 36.02 43.79 68.86
CA ILE A 6 36.69 42.74 68.07
C ILE A 6 35.81 41.48 67.98
N ALA A 7 35.13 41.10 69.08
CA ALA A 7 34.17 40.00 69.05
C ALA A 7 32.96 40.30 68.13
N ALA A 8 32.47 41.54 68.14
CA ALA A 8 31.38 41.96 67.26
C ALA A 8 31.78 41.97 65.77
N LEU A 9 33.01 42.38 65.43
CA LEU A 9 33.49 42.35 64.04
C LEU A 9 33.73 40.93 63.51
N ILE A 10 34.25 40.02 64.35
CA ILE A 10 34.46 38.61 63.96
C ILE A 10 33.12 37.89 63.74
N ILE A 11 32.12 38.17 64.58
CA ILE A 11 30.77 37.61 64.43
C ILE A 11 30.05 38.22 63.22
N LEU A 12 30.22 39.52 62.94
CA LEU A 12 29.59 40.17 61.78
C LEU A 12 30.21 39.72 60.45
N SER A 13 31.52 39.42 60.41
CA SER A 13 32.16 38.80 59.24
C SER A 13 31.77 37.32 59.03
N ALA A 14 31.48 36.59 60.11
CA ALA A 14 31.06 35.18 60.03
C ALA A 14 29.59 35.02 59.62
N VAL A 15 28.72 35.96 60.00
CA VAL A 15 27.28 35.90 59.71
C VAL A 15 26.92 36.43 58.33
N ALA A 16 27.70 37.36 57.75
CA ALA A 16 27.44 37.88 56.41
C ALA A 16 28.05 37.05 55.26
N GLY A 17 29.05 36.19 55.55
CA GLY A 17 29.76 35.39 54.54
C GLY A 17 29.35 33.91 54.42
N GLY A 18 28.61 33.37 55.40
CA GLY A 18 28.32 31.93 55.47
C GLY A 18 27.23 31.46 54.49
N ALA A 19 26.07 32.10 54.49
CA ALA A 19 24.91 31.62 53.72
C ALA A 19 25.06 31.81 52.20
N ALA A 20 25.56 32.97 51.75
CA ALA A 20 25.77 33.23 50.32
C ALA A 20 26.91 32.39 49.72
N GLY A 21 27.99 32.15 50.49
CA GLY A 21 29.10 31.30 50.06
C GLY A 21 28.76 29.80 50.00
N GLU A 22 27.88 29.33 50.89
CA GLU A 22 27.39 27.95 50.86
C GLU A 22 26.40 27.70 49.70
N GLU A 23 25.51 28.65 49.41
CA GLU A 23 24.61 28.57 48.25
C GLU A 23 25.39 28.58 46.92
N ASP A 24 26.36 29.47 46.77
CA ASP A 24 27.23 29.52 45.58
C ASP A 24 28.06 28.24 45.41
N SER A 25 28.58 27.68 46.51
CA SER A 25 29.32 26.42 46.51
C SER A 25 28.43 25.23 46.11
N ALA A 26 27.20 25.17 46.65
CA ALA A 26 26.23 24.13 46.29
C ALA A 26 25.80 24.24 44.81
N GLN A 27 25.64 25.46 44.29
CA GLN A 27 25.32 25.69 42.89
C GLN A 27 26.47 25.26 41.97
N LEU A 28 27.72 25.57 42.31
CA LEU A 28 28.89 25.12 41.56
C LEU A 28 29.02 23.59 41.53
N GLN A 29 28.74 22.91 42.65
CA GLN A 29 28.75 21.45 42.71
C GLN A 29 27.65 20.83 41.83
N ARG A 30 26.45 21.42 41.80
CA ARG A 30 25.37 20.98 40.91
C ARG A 30 25.75 21.14 39.43
N LEU A 31 26.27 22.31 39.06
CA LEU A 31 26.73 22.56 37.68
C LEU A 31 27.88 21.63 37.28
N ALA A 32 28.79 21.29 38.20
CA ALA A 32 29.83 20.32 37.93
C ALA A 32 29.27 18.90 37.70
N ALA A 33 28.29 18.48 38.50
CA ALA A 33 27.61 17.20 38.32
C ALA A 33 26.83 17.14 37.00
N GLU A 34 26.11 18.20 36.65
CA GLU A 34 25.40 18.34 35.37
C GLU A 34 26.37 18.29 34.18
N ASN A 35 27.49 18.99 34.25
CA ASN A 35 28.52 18.96 33.21
C ASN A 35 29.10 17.55 33.02
N ASN A 36 29.33 16.81 34.11
CA ASN A 36 29.80 15.43 34.03
C ASN A 36 28.74 14.50 33.42
N ALA A 37 27.46 14.68 33.78
CA ALA A 37 26.37 13.93 33.17
C ALA A 37 26.21 14.24 31.67
N LEU A 38 26.36 15.50 31.26
CA LEU A 38 26.33 15.91 29.86
C LEU A 38 27.48 15.30 29.07
N LYS A 39 28.71 15.29 29.63
CA LYS A 39 29.86 14.61 29.02
C LYS A 39 29.62 13.11 28.82
N ALA A 40 29.04 12.44 29.81
CA ALA A 40 28.70 11.02 29.70
C ALA A 40 27.65 10.76 28.60
N ARG A 41 26.60 11.60 28.51
CA ARG A 41 25.59 11.52 27.44
C ARG A 41 26.18 11.77 26.05
N LEU A 42 27.08 12.74 25.93
CA LEU A 42 27.75 13.03 24.66
C LEU A 42 28.60 11.84 24.20
N ALA A 43 29.33 11.20 25.12
CA ALA A 43 30.10 10.00 24.81
C ALA A 43 29.21 8.84 24.35
N GLU A 44 28.05 8.64 24.99
CA GLU A 44 27.10 7.60 24.60
C GLU A 44 26.47 7.88 23.22
N ASN A 45 26.07 9.12 22.96
CA ASN A 45 25.58 9.54 21.64
C ASN A 45 26.64 9.32 20.55
N GLY A 46 27.92 9.54 20.87
CA GLY A 46 29.04 9.22 19.96
C GLY A 46 29.08 7.75 19.58
N LYS A 47 28.95 6.83 20.54
CA LYS A 47 28.91 5.38 20.29
C LYS A 47 27.69 4.97 19.47
N GLN A 48 26.53 5.58 19.75
CA GLN A 48 25.30 5.33 18.98
C GLN A 48 25.45 5.78 17.52
N LEU A 49 26.06 6.94 17.28
CA LEU A 49 26.31 7.43 15.92
C LEU A 49 27.27 6.51 15.16
N GLU A 50 28.30 5.99 15.82
CA GLU A 50 29.23 5.03 15.22
C GLU A 50 28.52 3.72 14.85
N THR A 51 27.66 3.22 15.75
CA THR A 51 26.84 2.01 15.51
C THR A 51 25.90 2.20 14.32
N LEU A 52 25.20 3.34 14.26
CA LEU A 52 24.31 3.68 13.14
C LEU A 52 25.08 3.79 11.82
N THR A 53 26.29 4.35 11.86
CA THR A 53 27.16 4.46 10.69
C THR A 53 27.55 3.07 10.16
N GLN A 54 27.92 2.15 11.06
CA GLN A 54 28.23 0.77 10.69
C GLN A 54 27.01 0.04 10.10
N GLN A 55 25.82 0.24 10.68
CA GLN A 55 24.58 -0.34 10.16
C GLN A 55 24.23 0.18 8.76
N LEU A 56 24.43 1.48 8.49
CA LEU A 56 24.22 2.05 7.16
C LEU A 56 25.17 1.47 6.11
N VAL A 57 26.45 1.28 6.46
CA VAL A 57 27.43 0.64 5.58
C VAL A 57 27.02 -0.79 5.26
N HIS A 58 26.60 -1.56 6.28
CA HIS A 58 26.11 -2.93 6.07
C HIS A 58 24.88 -2.98 5.17
N LEU A 59 23.88 -2.13 5.44
CA LEU A 59 22.66 -2.08 4.64
C LEU A 59 22.95 -1.73 3.17
N LYS A 60 23.90 -0.81 2.93
CA LYS A 60 24.34 -0.46 1.57
C LYS A 60 24.97 -1.64 0.85
N ALA A 61 25.75 -2.47 1.55
CA ALA A 61 26.32 -3.69 1.00
C ALA A 61 25.22 -4.71 0.64
N VAL A 62 24.28 -4.97 1.56
CA VAL A 62 23.15 -5.88 1.34
C VAL A 62 22.30 -5.46 0.14
N VAL A 63 22.01 -4.17 -0.01
CA VAL A 63 21.29 -3.64 -1.19
C VAL A 63 22.09 -3.86 -2.48
N GLY A 64 23.42 -3.73 -2.43
CA GLY A 64 24.30 -4.02 -3.55
C GLY A 64 24.21 -5.48 -3.99
N ASP A 65 24.23 -6.42 -3.04
CA ASP A 65 24.17 -7.85 -3.34
C ASP A 65 22.77 -8.28 -3.80
N LEU A 66 21.70 -7.76 -3.20
CA LEU A 66 20.33 -7.97 -3.68
C LEU A 66 20.14 -7.48 -5.12
N LYS A 67 20.74 -6.35 -5.50
CA LYS A 67 20.69 -5.85 -6.89
C LYS A 67 21.38 -6.81 -7.86
N LYS A 68 22.52 -7.40 -7.47
CA LYS A 68 23.20 -8.41 -8.29
C LYS A 68 22.32 -9.65 -8.44
N GLU A 69 21.74 -10.14 -7.34
CA GLU A 69 20.88 -11.32 -7.35
C GLU A 69 19.64 -11.13 -8.23
N VAL A 70 18.97 -9.98 -8.13
CA VAL A 70 17.83 -9.64 -9.01
C VAL A 70 18.26 -9.63 -10.48
N THR A 71 19.48 -9.21 -10.79
CA THR A 71 20.01 -9.20 -12.16
C THR A 71 20.26 -10.63 -12.64
N SER A 72 20.87 -11.48 -11.82
CA SER A 72 21.07 -12.91 -12.10
C SER A 72 19.75 -13.65 -12.30
N LEU A 73 18.77 -13.45 -11.41
CA LEU A 73 17.44 -14.05 -11.53
C LEU A 73 16.69 -13.58 -12.78
N LYS A 74 16.86 -12.32 -13.18
CA LYS A 74 16.29 -11.82 -14.45
C LYS A 74 16.92 -12.52 -15.66
N ALA A 75 18.23 -12.72 -15.66
CA ALA A 75 18.93 -13.46 -16.72
C ALA A 75 18.48 -14.93 -16.76
N ALA A 76 18.49 -15.62 -15.62
CA ALA A 76 18.02 -17.00 -15.50
C ALA A 76 16.55 -17.17 -15.95
N ASN A 77 15.69 -16.21 -15.62
CA ASN A 77 14.30 -16.20 -16.10
C ASN A 77 14.21 -15.98 -17.61
N ALA A 78 15.09 -15.18 -18.21
CA ALA A 78 15.14 -15.02 -19.66
C ALA A 78 15.58 -16.32 -20.35
N ASP A 79 16.58 -16.99 -19.80
CA ASP A 79 17.07 -18.28 -20.32
C ASP A 79 16.02 -19.37 -20.16
N LEU A 80 15.36 -19.45 -19.00
CA LEU A 80 14.28 -20.41 -18.78
C LEU A 80 13.11 -20.14 -19.74
N LYS A 81 12.75 -18.87 -19.97
CA LYS A 81 11.75 -18.51 -20.99
C LYS A 81 12.16 -18.97 -22.39
N ALA A 82 13.42 -18.78 -22.77
CA ALA A 82 13.93 -19.25 -24.06
C ALA A 82 13.92 -20.78 -24.16
N HIS A 83 14.28 -21.48 -23.09
CA HIS A 83 14.27 -22.94 -23.02
C HIS A 83 12.84 -23.51 -23.08
N VAL A 84 11.90 -22.90 -22.36
CA VAL A 84 10.47 -23.23 -22.44
C VAL A 84 9.96 -22.99 -23.85
N ALA A 85 10.31 -21.88 -24.50
CA ALA A 85 9.92 -21.60 -25.89
C ALA A 85 10.53 -22.58 -26.92
N ARG A 86 11.61 -23.29 -26.57
CA ARG A 86 12.24 -24.33 -27.41
C ARG A 86 11.65 -25.71 -27.16
N LYS A 87 11.36 -26.08 -25.91
CA LYS A 87 10.79 -27.39 -25.53
C LYS A 87 9.28 -27.47 -25.72
N VAL A 88 8.60 -26.36 -25.54
CA VAL A 88 7.21 -26.17 -25.92
C VAL A 88 7.29 -25.44 -27.25
N PRO A 89 7.11 -26.10 -28.42
CA PRO A 89 6.80 -25.33 -29.63
C PRO A 89 5.66 -24.41 -29.25
N PRO A 90 5.61 -23.16 -29.75
CA PRO A 90 4.50 -22.28 -29.40
C PRO A 90 3.25 -23.11 -29.58
N SER A 91 2.53 -23.38 -28.48
CA SER A 91 1.14 -23.73 -28.63
C SER A 91 0.50 -22.43 -29.11
N ALA A 92 0.69 -22.15 -30.40
CA ALA A 92 -0.45 -22.04 -31.28
C ALA A 92 -1.28 -23.33 -31.12
N GLY A 93 -1.84 -23.58 -29.92
CA GLY A 93 -3.24 -23.94 -29.89
C GLY A 93 -3.89 -22.86 -30.75
N PRO A 94 -4.69 -23.26 -31.75
CA PRO A 94 -5.15 -22.35 -32.79
C PRO A 94 -5.53 -21.04 -32.11
N ALA A 95 -4.95 -19.92 -32.58
CA ALA A 95 -5.26 -18.60 -32.03
C ALA A 95 -6.76 -18.59 -31.84
N GLN A 96 -7.22 -18.64 -30.58
CA GLN A 96 -8.64 -18.80 -30.34
C GLN A 96 -9.27 -17.60 -31.03
N PRO A 97 -10.28 -17.81 -31.89
CA PRO A 97 -10.91 -16.71 -32.58
C PRO A 97 -11.20 -15.63 -31.54
N GLN A 98 -10.66 -14.43 -31.76
CA GLN A 98 -10.82 -13.36 -30.78
C GLN A 98 -12.29 -13.26 -30.44
N GLU A 99 -12.63 -13.31 -29.15
CA GLU A 99 -14.03 -13.21 -28.78
C GLU A 99 -14.53 -11.83 -29.21
N PRO A 100 -15.67 -11.77 -29.93
CA PRO A 100 -16.14 -10.51 -30.48
C PRO A 100 -16.46 -9.54 -29.34
N ALA A 101 -16.04 -8.29 -29.50
CA ALA A 101 -16.45 -7.24 -28.57
C ALA A 101 -17.98 -7.08 -28.61
N GLY A 102 -18.63 -7.09 -27.45
CA GLY A 102 -20.09 -7.01 -27.32
C GLY A 102 -20.54 -5.70 -26.68
N THR A 103 -21.81 -5.36 -26.84
CA THR A 103 -22.45 -4.21 -26.17
C THR A 103 -22.89 -4.54 -24.74
N LYS A 104 -22.96 -5.83 -24.38
CA LYS A 104 -23.23 -6.30 -23.03
C LYS A 104 -21.92 -6.61 -22.32
N LEU A 105 -21.85 -6.26 -21.04
CA LEU A 105 -20.74 -6.62 -20.18
C LEU A 105 -20.78 -8.14 -19.90
N VAL A 106 -19.69 -8.83 -20.21
CA VAL A 106 -19.52 -10.26 -19.95
C VAL A 106 -18.36 -10.43 -18.98
N ILE A 107 -18.65 -10.99 -17.80
CA ILE A 107 -17.68 -11.26 -16.74
C ILE A 107 -17.68 -12.76 -16.47
N ARG A 108 -16.49 -13.36 -16.42
CA ARG A 108 -16.29 -14.77 -16.09
C ARG A 108 -15.31 -14.89 -14.94
N VAL A 109 -15.75 -15.45 -13.82
CA VAL A 109 -14.89 -15.64 -12.64
C VAL A 109 -14.25 -17.02 -12.68
N GLN A 110 -12.92 -17.08 -12.62
CA GLN A 110 -12.20 -18.35 -12.55
C GLN A 110 -12.24 -18.92 -11.13
N PRO A 111 -12.28 -20.24 -10.93
CA PRO A 111 -12.24 -20.84 -9.61
C PRO A 111 -10.86 -20.69 -8.94
N GLY A 112 -10.84 -20.78 -7.61
CA GLY A 112 -9.63 -20.80 -6.78
C GLY A 112 -9.31 -19.47 -6.08
N GLY A 113 -8.89 -19.53 -4.82
CA GLY A 113 -8.42 -18.39 -4.03
C GLY A 113 -9.51 -17.52 -3.39
N TRP A 114 -10.79 -17.89 -3.44
CA TRP A 114 -11.89 -17.01 -3.00
C TRP A 114 -12.40 -17.25 -1.56
N GLY A 115 -11.70 -18.04 -0.74
CA GLY A 115 -12.18 -18.45 0.57
C GLY A 115 -13.51 -19.23 0.50
N ASP A 116 -14.50 -18.85 1.32
CA ASP A 116 -15.84 -19.44 1.36
C ASP A 116 -16.81 -18.88 0.29
N ALA A 117 -16.34 -17.96 -0.56
CA ALA A 117 -17.18 -17.30 -1.56
C ALA A 117 -17.41 -18.17 -2.80
N GLY A 118 -18.67 -18.46 -3.10
CA GLY A 118 -19.05 -19.13 -4.33
C GLY A 118 -18.77 -18.28 -5.57
N VAL A 119 -18.09 -18.84 -6.57
CA VAL A 119 -17.75 -18.21 -7.86
C VAL A 119 -18.97 -17.58 -8.54
N GLN A 120 -20.14 -18.22 -8.44
CA GLN A 120 -21.39 -17.71 -9.01
C GLN A 120 -21.86 -16.42 -8.32
N ASN A 121 -21.72 -16.34 -6.99
CA ASN A 121 -22.09 -15.16 -6.21
C ASN A 121 -21.15 -13.99 -6.56
N ILE A 122 -19.84 -14.26 -6.66
CA ILE A 122 -18.86 -13.26 -7.11
C ILE A 122 -19.24 -12.78 -8.51
N GLN A 123 -19.51 -13.68 -9.45
CA GLN A 123 -19.87 -13.27 -10.82
C GLN A 123 -21.13 -12.40 -10.85
N LYS A 124 -22.16 -12.73 -10.07
CA LYS A 124 -23.38 -11.93 -9.95
C LYS A 124 -23.12 -10.56 -9.32
N LEU A 125 -22.31 -10.52 -8.26
CA LEU A 125 -21.87 -9.29 -7.62
C LEU A 125 -21.14 -8.37 -8.60
N LEU A 126 -20.13 -8.90 -9.29
CA LEU A 126 -19.30 -8.14 -10.23
C LEU A 126 -20.09 -7.69 -11.46
N LEU A 127 -21.05 -8.49 -11.94
CA LEU A 127 -21.98 -8.05 -12.99
C LEU A 127 -22.87 -6.91 -12.50
N SER A 128 -23.36 -6.96 -11.26
CA SER A 128 -24.12 -5.86 -10.68
C SER A 128 -23.29 -4.58 -10.57
N ALA A 129 -22.07 -4.69 -10.05
CA ALA A 129 -21.13 -3.58 -9.90
C ALA A 129 -20.75 -2.99 -11.26
N GLY A 130 -20.34 -3.85 -12.20
CA GLY A 130 -19.90 -3.44 -13.53
C GLY A 130 -21.01 -2.75 -14.32
N ASN A 131 -22.26 -3.17 -14.19
CA ASN A 131 -23.39 -2.54 -14.87
C ASN A 131 -23.69 -1.12 -14.38
N GLU A 132 -23.39 -0.78 -13.11
CA GLU A 132 -23.55 0.58 -12.61
C GLU A 132 -22.61 1.56 -13.32
N LEU A 133 -21.42 1.10 -13.74
CA LEU A 133 -20.47 1.92 -14.49
C LEU A 133 -20.69 1.80 -16.01
N TRP A 134 -20.86 0.57 -16.52
CA TRP A 134 -20.95 0.26 -17.95
C TRP A 134 -22.08 0.99 -18.67
N LYS A 135 -23.22 1.20 -18.00
CA LYS A 135 -24.38 1.93 -18.58
C LYS A 135 -24.06 3.35 -19.04
N HIS A 136 -22.97 3.96 -18.54
CA HIS A 136 -22.51 5.29 -18.93
C HIS A 136 -21.62 5.32 -20.18
N PHE A 137 -21.40 4.17 -20.83
CA PHE A 137 -20.58 4.04 -22.04
C PHE A 137 -21.43 3.54 -23.24
N PRO A 138 -22.51 4.25 -23.62
CA PRO A 138 -23.37 3.81 -24.71
C PRO A 138 -22.57 3.72 -26.02
N GLY A 139 -22.81 2.67 -26.79
CA GLY A 139 -22.15 2.42 -28.08
C GLY A 139 -20.75 1.81 -27.97
N ARG A 140 -20.14 1.76 -26.77
CA ARG A 140 -18.87 1.07 -26.58
C ARG A 140 -19.07 -0.45 -26.66
N ARG A 141 -18.08 -1.14 -27.22
CA ARG A 141 -18.02 -2.60 -27.25
C ARG A 141 -16.83 -3.07 -26.42
N LEU A 142 -17.04 -4.07 -25.57
CA LEU A 142 -16.01 -4.64 -24.72
C LEU A 142 -15.91 -6.16 -24.95
N ARG A 143 -14.68 -6.67 -24.99
CA ARG A 143 -14.43 -8.12 -24.92
C ARG A 143 -14.67 -8.61 -23.49
N PRO A 144 -14.90 -9.92 -23.29
CA PRO A 144 -15.14 -10.46 -21.96
C PRO A 144 -13.99 -10.16 -20.98
N ILE A 145 -14.36 -10.05 -19.70
CA ILE A 145 -13.44 -9.85 -18.59
C ILE A 145 -13.32 -11.16 -17.81
N ILE A 146 -12.11 -11.68 -17.69
CA ILE A 146 -11.77 -12.82 -16.85
C ILE A 146 -11.29 -12.32 -15.50
N ILE A 147 -11.94 -12.79 -14.43
CA ILE A 147 -11.59 -12.46 -13.04
C ILE A 147 -10.79 -13.60 -12.43
N ARG A 148 -9.67 -13.28 -11.77
CA ARG A 148 -8.79 -14.22 -11.07
C ARG A 148 -8.45 -13.72 -9.67
N HIS A 149 -8.16 -14.64 -8.75
CA HIS A 149 -7.61 -14.29 -7.45
C HIS A 149 -6.16 -13.78 -7.55
N SER A 150 -5.73 -12.98 -6.58
CA SER A 150 -4.37 -12.44 -6.44
C SER A 150 -4.07 -12.25 -4.96
N ASP A 151 -2.93 -12.75 -4.49
CA ASP A 151 -2.42 -12.50 -3.13
C ASP A 151 -1.57 -11.23 -3.03
N SER A 152 -1.54 -10.42 -4.09
CA SER A 152 -0.68 -9.23 -4.21
C SER A 152 -1.48 -7.96 -4.51
N GLY A 153 -2.76 -7.93 -4.15
CA GLY A 153 -3.66 -6.81 -4.46
C GLY A 153 -4.34 -6.91 -5.83
N PRO A 154 -5.34 -6.03 -6.07
CA PRO A 154 -6.07 -5.96 -7.33
C PRO A 154 -5.22 -5.37 -8.46
N ILE A 155 -5.45 -5.84 -9.69
CA ILE A 155 -4.75 -5.34 -10.89
C ILE A 155 -5.43 -5.79 -12.19
N VAL A 156 -5.53 -4.90 -13.17
CA VAL A 156 -5.76 -5.25 -14.57
C VAL A 156 -4.44 -5.55 -15.30
N LEU A 157 -4.35 -6.70 -15.96
CA LEU A 157 -3.14 -7.09 -16.69
C LEU A 157 -3.11 -6.49 -18.10
N PHE A 158 -1.97 -5.85 -18.46
CA PHE A 158 -1.69 -5.45 -19.85
C PHE A 158 -1.74 -6.61 -20.84
N ARG A 159 -1.38 -7.83 -20.38
CA ARG A 159 -1.49 -9.03 -21.19
C ARG A 159 -2.95 -9.52 -21.17
N GLN A 160 -3.50 -9.69 -22.36
CA GLN A 160 -4.84 -10.24 -22.56
C GLN A 160 -4.83 -11.78 -22.51
N GLY A 161 -6.02 -12.36 -22.34
CA GLY A 161 -6.24 -13.79 -22.47
C GLY A 161 -6.01 -14.31 -23.91
N PRO A 162 -6.01 -15.64 -24.11
CA PRO A 162 -5.76 -16.25 -25.41
C PRO A 162 -6.71 -15.80 -26.53
N ALA A 163 -7.96 -15.44 -26.20
CA ALA A 163 -8.94 -14.92 -27.14
C ALA A 163 -9.07 -13.38 -27.07
N GLY A 164 -8.13 -12.70 -26.42
CA GLY A 164 -8.12 -11.24 -26.27
C GLY A 164 -8.91 -10.71 -25.08
N GLU A 165 -9.29 -11.55 -24.13
CA GLU A 165 -10.05 -11.14 -22.95
C GLU A 165 -9.24 -10.19 -22.06
N TYR A 166 -9.93 -9.28 -21.39
CA TYR A 166 -9.34 -8.52 -20.29
C TYR A 166 -9.12 -9.46 -19.11
N ILE A 167 -7.97 -9.36 -18.44
CA ILE A 167 -7.70 -10.14 -17.23
C ILE A 167 -7.62 -9.15 -16.07
N VAL A 168 -8.59 -9.23 -15.17
CA VAL A 168 -8.61 -8.49 -13.91
C VAL A 168 -8.33 -9.46 -12.78
N LYS A 169 -7.46 -9.08 -11.86
CA LYS A 169 -7.25 -9.81 -10.63
C LYS A 169 -7.77 -9.03 -9.45
N LEU A 170 -8.34 -9.73 -8.48
CA LEU A 170 -8.85 -9.19 -7.23
C LEU A 170 -8.23 -9.96 -6.07
N ASP A 171 -8.06 -9.26 -4.96
CA ASP A 171 -7.49 -9.76 -3.71
C ASP A 171 -8.57 -9.97 -2.63
N ALA A 172 -9.78 -9.47 -2.89
CA ALA A 172 -10.93 -9.76 -2.04
C ALA A 172 -11.24 -11.27 -2.01
N GLU A 173 -11.51 -11.77 -0.80
CA GLU A 173 -11.91 -13.15 -0.55
C GLU A 173 -13.09 -13.24 0.43
N GLY A 174 -13.69 -14.43 0.49
CA GLY A 174 -14.82 -14.71 1.37
C GLY A 174 -16.01 -13.77 1.16
N ARG A 175 -16.69 -13.37 2.23
CA ARG A 175 -17.94 -12.59 2.16
C ARG A 175 -17.74 -11.06 2.16
N HIS A 176 -16.55 -10.57 1.83
CA HIS A 176 -16.23 -9.13 1.78
C HIS A 176 -16.77 -8.46 0.50
N TRP A 177 -18.08 -8.48 0.28
CA TRP A 177 -18.73 -8.02 -0.96
C TRP A 177 -18.46 -6.55 -1.32
N ALA A 178 -18.32 -5.69 -0.31
CA ALA A 178 -17.94 -4.29 -0.53
C ALA A 178 -16.51 -4.17 -1.08
N GLN A 179 -15.58 -4.99 -0.60
CA GLN A 179 -14.20 -5.01 -1.09
C GLN A 179 -14.11 -5.54 -2.53
N PHE A 180 -14.83 -6.62 -2.85
CA PHE A 180 -14.95 -7.10 -4.24
C PHE A 180 -15.46 -5.99 -5.17
N THR A 181 -16.51 -5.29 -4.75
CA THR A 181 -17.11 -4.20 -5.53
C THR A 181 -16.14 -3.05 -5.71
N TYR A 182 -15.47 -2.63 -4.64
CA TYR A 182 -14.48 -1.56 -4.65
C TYR A 182 -13.35 -1.89 -5.62
N GLN A 183 -12.65 -3.01 -5.40
CA GLN A 183 -11.51 -3.42 -6.19
C GLN A 183 -11.89 -3.62 -7.67
N PHE A 184 -13.00 -4.30 -7.96
CA PHE A 184 -13.40 -4.52 -9.33
C PHE A 184 -13.77 -3.24 -10.08
N SER A 185 -14.42 -2.29 -9.40
CA SER A 185 -14.81 -1.02 -10.02
C SER A 185 -13.59 -0.16 -10.35
N HIS A 186 -12.57 -0.19 -9.50
CA HIS A 186 -11.26 0.40 -9.76
C HIS A 186 -10.65 -0.15 -11.04
N GLU A 187 -10.51 -1.47 -11.12
CA GLU A 187 -9.88 -2.13 -12.27
C GLU A 187 -10.72 -2.04 -13.54
N LEU A 188 -12.05 -2.02 -13.42
CA LEU A 188 -12.94 -1.79 -14.55
C LEU A 188 -12.78 -0.37 -15.09
N CYS A 189 -12.52 0.63 -14.24
CA CYS A 189 -12.24 1.99 -14.68
C CYS A 189 -10.99 2.02 -15.57
N HIS A 190 -9.90 1.36 -15.18
CA HIS A 190 -8.71 1.19 -16.01
C HIS A 190 -9.03 0.54 -17.37
N VAL A 191 -9.83 -0.54 -17.38
CA VAL A 191 -10.28 -1.18 -18.63
C VAL A 191 -11.00 -0.16 -19.52
N LEU A 192 -11.86 0.67 -18.92
CA LEU A 192 -12.65 1.67 -19.62
C LEU A 192 -11.82 2.91 -20.03
N THR A 193 -10.70 3.20 -19.40
CA THR A 193 -9.77 4.27 -19.84
C THR A 193 -8.70 3.76 -20.82
N ASN A 194 -8.84 2.51 -21.29
CA ASN A 194 -7.93 1.83 -22.23
C ASN A 194 -6.53 1.57 -21.67
N TYR A 195 -6.35 1.47 -20.35
CA TYR A 195 -5.10 1.15 -19.63
C TYR A 195 -3.90 0.76 -20.53
N GLU A 196 -3.15 1.78 -20.97
CA GLU A 196 -2.10 1.56 -21.96
C GLU A 196 -0.76 1.30 -21.29
N LYS A 197 -0.06 0.24 -21.72
CA LYS A 197 1.29 -0.08 -21.23
C LYS A 197 2.30 1.05 -21.48
N LYS A 198 2.07 1.87 -22.50
CA LYS A 198 2.95 2.98 -22.92
C LYS A 198 2.46 4.35 -22.44
N ALA A 199 1.39 4.41 -21.63
CA ALA A 199 0.89 5.68 -21.10
C ALA A 199 1.97 6.41 -20.31
N SER A 200 2.03 7.73 -20.49
CA SER A 200 2.96 8.60 -19.76
C SER A 200 2.70 8.49 -18.26
N PRO A 201 3.73 8.27 -17.42
CA PRO A 201 3.55 8.17 -15.97
C PRO A 201 3.10 9.50 -15.34
N LYS A 202 3.27 10.64 -16.04
CA LYS A 202 3.00 11.98 -15.51
C LYS A 202 1.54 12.22 -15.10
N ASN A 203 0.60 11.54 -15.76
CA ASN A 203 -0.84 11.71 -15.52
C ASN A 203 -1.48 10.52 -14.77
N ARG A 204 -0.67 9.59 -14.27
CA ARG A 204 -1.19 8.41 -13.55
C ARG A 204 -1.98 8.78 -12.31
N TRP A 205 -1.53 9.79 -11.57
CA TRP A 205 -2.25 10.25 -10.38
C TRP A 205 -3.71 10.61 -10.69
N PHE A 206 -3.96 11.16 -11.89
CA PHE A 206 -5.31 11.55 -12.33
C PHE A 206 -6.13 10.31 -12.69
N GLU A 207 -5.54 9.36 -13.41
CA GLU A 207 -6.19 8.07 -13.73
C GLU A 207 -6.57 7.30 -12.46
N GLU A 208 -5.64 7.16 -11.50
CA GLU A 208 -5.92 6.50 -10.23
C GLU A 208 -7.03 7.23 -9.46
N SER A 209 -7.02 8.58 -9.45
CA SER A 209 -8.09 9.37 -8.81
C SER A 209 -9.47 9.10 -9.42
N LEU A 210 -9.55 8.90 -10.75
CA LEU A 210 -10.78 8.50 -11.43
C LEU A 210 -11.20 7.07 -11.06
N CYS A 211 -10.24 6.16 -10.91
CA CYS A 211 -10.51 4.77 -10.52
C CYS A 211 -11.02 4.68 -9.08
N GLU A 212 -10.43 5.43 -8.15
CA GLU A 212 -10.93 5.55 -6.76
C GLU A 212 -12.35 6.13 -6.71
N MET A 213 -12.61 7.16 -7.53
CA MET A 213 -13.95 7.74 -7.67
C MET A 213 -14.94 6.70 -8.22
N ALA A 214 -14.54 5.89 -9.20
CA ALA A 214 -15.39 4.84 -9.76
C ALA A 214 -15.79 3.81 -8.70
N SER A 215 -14.86 3.39 -7.83
CA SER A 215 -15.12 2.51 -6.70
C SER A 215 -16.20 3.06 -5.77
N MET A 216 -16.06 4.32 -5.35
CA MET A 216 -17.03 4.97 -4.47
C MET A 216 -18.38 5.20 -5.15
N PHE A 217 -18.37 5.59 -6.43
CA PHE A 217 -19.57 5.78 -7.23
C PHE A 217 -20.35 4.47 -7.33
N VAL A 218 -19.71 3.37 -7.72
CA VAL A 218 -20.37 2.07 -7.90
C VAL A 218 -20.94 1.56 -6.58
N LEU A 219 -20.19 1.62 -5.48
CA LEU A 219 -20.70 1.25 -4.15
C LEU A 219 -21.98 2.02 -3.80
N ARG A 220 -21.97 3.34 -3.97
CA ARG A 220 -23.14 4.19 -3.72
C ARG A 220 -24.31 3.87 -4.66
N ARG A 221 -24.02 3.58 -5.93
CA ARG A 221 -25.05 3.24 -6.90
C ARG A 221 -25.69 1.88 -6.64
N MET A 222 -24.90 0.88 -6.27
CA MET A 222 -25.39 -0.44 -5.89
C MET A 222 -26.28 -0.37 -4.66
N ALA A 223 -25.89 0.42 -3.65
CA ALA A 223 -26.72 0.69 -2.48
C ALA A 223 -28.14 1.17 -2.85
N VAL A 224 -28.28 2.02 -3.87
CA VAL A 224 -29.60 2.47 -4.36
C VAL A 224 -30.29 1.37 -5.15
N THR A 225 -29.61 0.78 -6.14
CA THR A 225 -30.21 -0.22 -7.04
C THR A 225 -30.67 -1.47 -6.28
N TRP A 226 -29.95 -1.90 -5.25
CA TRP A 226 -30.27 -3.10 -4.48
C TRP A 226 -31.49 -2.96 -3.58
N GLN A 227 -32.00 -1.74 -3.36
CA GLN A 227 -33.29 -1.54 -2.68
C GLN A 227 -34.46 -2.15 -3.47
N THR A 228 -34.34 -2.20 -4.80
CA THR A 228 -35.41 -2.66 -5.71
C THR A 228 -35.00 -3.83 -6.60
N SER A 229 -33.73 -3.94 -6.97
CA SER A 229 -33.21 -4.95 -7.90
C SER A 229 -31.84 -5.50 -7.48
N PRO A 230 -31.75 -6.18 -6.32
CA PRO A 230 -30.52 -6.86 -5.93
C PRO A 230 -30.32 -8.14 -6.77
N PRO A 231 -29.07 -8.62 -6.95
CA PRO A 231 -28.79 -9.88 -7.66
C PRO A 231 -29.48 -11.10 -7.03
N TYR A 232 -29.65 -11.08 -5.71
CA TYR A 232 -30.43 -12.04 -4.95
C TYR A 232 -31.38 -11.30 -4.00
N PRO A 233 -32.63 -11.78 -3.81
CA PRO A 233 -33.59 -11.09 -2.92
C PRO A 233 -33.07 -10.85 -1.50
N ASN A 234 -32.33 -11.82 -0.94
CA ASN A 234 -31.74 -11.73 0.39
C ASN A 234 -30.55 -10.75 0.48
N TRP A 235 -30.10 -10.15 -0.62
CA TRP A 235 -29.06 -9.12 -0.62
C TRP A 235 -29.63 -7.71 -0.47
N LYS A 236 -30.95 -7.55 -0.50
CA LYS A 236 -31.61 -6.26 -0.27
C LYS A 236 -31.20 -5.62 1.07
N SER A 237 -30.95 -6.43 2.10
CA SER A 237 -30.51 -5.95 3.42
C SER A 237 -29.10 -5.37 3.45
N PHE A 238 -28.29 -5.56 2.40
CA PHE A 238 -26.99 -4.91 2.27
C PHE A 238 -27.10 -3.48 1.71
N ALA A 239 -28.26 -3.09 1.18
CA ALA A 239 -28.53 -1.69 0.89
C ALA A 239 -28.78 -0.94 2.21
N PRO A 240 -28.19 0.25 2.42
CA PRO A 240 -28.56 1.09 3.55
C PRO A 240 -30.07 1.40 3.49
N ALA A 241 -30.70 1.35 4.67
CA ALA A 241 -32.12 1.62 4.87
C ALA A 241 -32.50 3.05 4.47
#